data_AF-A0A817D6E7-F1
#
_entry.id   AF-A0A817D6E7-F1
#
_cell.length_a   1.000
_cell.length_b   1.000
_cell.length_c   1.000
_cell.angle_alpha   90.00
_cell.angle_beta   90.00
_cell.angle_gamma   90.00
#
_symmetry.space_group_name_H-M   'P 1'
#
loop_
_entity.id
_entity.type
_entity.pdbx_description
1 polymer ?
#
loop_
_entity_poly.entity_id
_entity_poly.type
_entity_poly.pdbx_seq_one_letter_code
_entity_poly.pdbx_strand_id
1 'polypeptide(L)'
;MIIVNNAGITPSIGPKRFGPSVLTIKHLPDDIYAILVSHNQFDHLDYFSVKSLNKRYSKRLTWFCGRGTRQWSRRSAFDLNNSLWGSFAVWDATHKFYFAGDTSYTHNISIFRHIGKKYGPFDLSAIPIGAYEPRWMMEAQHVSPDEAVQIHIDVQSKKIDRYSLEYMGISK
;
A
#
# COMPACT_ATOMS: atom_id res chain seq x y z
N MET A 1 -0.58 -6.02 -4.65
CA MET A 1 0.31 -7.16 -5.00
C MET A 1 0.65 -7.08 -6.47
N ILE A 2 1.94 -7.05 -6.79
CA ILE A 2 2.45 -6.99 -8.16
C ILE A 2 3.24 -8.24 -8.47
N ILE A 3 2.84 -8.96 -9.51
CA ILE A 3 3.44 -10.25 -9.90
C ILE A 3 4.50 -10.09 -10.99
N VAL A 4 4.70 -8.87 -11.53
CA VAL A 4 5.77 -8.58 -12.50
C VAL A 4 7.09 -8.21 -11.82
N ASN A 5 8.18 -8.47 -12.52
CA ASN A 5 9.55 -8.19 -12.06
C ASN A 5 9.97 -6.73 -12.25
N ASN A 6 9.28 -5.99 -13.13
CA ASN A 6 9.55 -4.58 -13.39
C ASN A 6 8.30 -3.75 -13.11
N ALA A 7 8.47 -2.64 -12.38
CA ALA A 7 7.43 -1.63 -12.25
C ALA A 7 7.58 -0.61 -13.40
N GLY A 8 6.76 -0.70 -14.44
CA GLY A 8 6.79 0.28 -15.52
C GLY A 8 5.81 -0.01 -16.65
N ILE A 9 5.93 0.78 -17.73
CA ILE A 9 5.00 0.75 -18.88
C ILE A 9 4.99 -0.63 -19.54
N THR A 10 6.12 -1.34 -19.53
CA THR A 10 6.23 -2.71 -20.03
C THR A 10 6.94 -3.59 -19.00
N PRO A 11 6.81 -4.93 -19.08
CA PRO A 11 7.48 -5.86 -18.16
C PRO A 11 9.01 -5.80 -18.21
N SER A 12 9.58 -5.07 -19.17
CA SER A 12 11.02 -4.99 -19.43
C SER A 12 11.58 -3.59 -19.19
N ILE A 13 10.74 -2.55 -19.05
CA ILE A 13 11.14 -1.14 -18.95
C ILE A 13 10.61 -0.56 -17.64
N GLY A 14 11.51 -0.13 -16.76
CA GLY A 14 11.21 0.41 -15.43
C GLY A 14 12.05 -0.24 -14.32
N PRO A 15 12.02 0.28 -13.08
CA PRO A 15 12.73 -0.29 -11.95
C PRO A 15 12.49 -1.80 -11.81
N LYS A 16 13.58 -2.57 -11.76
CA LYS A 16 13.58 -4.01 -11.54
C LYS A 16 13.55 -4.30 -10.06
N ARG A 17 12.77 -5.30 -9.67
CA ARG A 17 12.79 -5.87 -8.32
C ARG A 17 14.17 -6.48 -8.04
N PHE A 18 14.68 -6.30 -6.82
CA PHE A 18 15.98 -6.87 -6.41
C PHE A 18 15.97 -8.40 -6.25
N GLY A 19 14.82 -9.00 -5.93
CA GLY A 19 14.63 -10.44 -5.87
C GLY A 19 13.41 -10.88 -6.68
N PRO A 20 13.16 -12.18 -6.88
CA PRO A 20 11.93 -12.64 -7.53
C PRO A 20 10.69 -12.34 -6.68
N SER A 21 9.52 -12.27 -7.32
CA SER A 21 8.26 -12.23 -6.55
C SER A 21 8.11 -13.50 -5.72
N VAL A 22 7.93 -13.34 -4.39
CA VAL A 22 7.77 -14.46 -3.44
C VAL A 22 6.48 -15.24 -3.72
N LEU A 23 5.45 -14.57 -4.25
CA LEU A 23 4.18 -15.16 -4.62
C LEU A 23 3.87 -14.91 -6.09
N THR A 24 3.25 -15.90 -6.73
CA THR A 24 2.70 -15.77 -8.08
C THR A 24 1.19 -15.92 -8.00
N ILE A 25 0.49 -15.53 -9.07
CA ILE A 25 -0.97 -15.69 -9.12
C ILE A 25 -1.38 -17.12 -8.81
N LYS A 26 -0.61 -18.13 -9.24
CA LYS A 26 -0.92 -19.56 -9.04
C LYS A 26 -1.02 -19.93 -7.56
N HIS A 27 -0.23 -19.30 -6.69
CA HIS A 27 -0.19 -19.57 -5.26
C HIS A 27 -1.34 -18.91 -4.47
N LEU A 28 -2.16 -18.09 -5.13
CA LEU A 28 -3.28 -17.43 -4.48
C LEU A 28 -4.44 -18.41 -4.22
N PRO A 29 -5.17 -18.24 -3.10
CA PRO A 29 -6.41 -18.96 -2.84
C PRO A 29 -7.45 -18.79 -3.94
N ASP A 30 -8.25 -19.83 -4.19
CA ASP A 30 -9.29 -19.82 -5.23
C ASP A 30 -10.50 -18.94 -4.89
N ASP A 31 -10.63 -18.54 -3.63
CA ASP A 31 -11.79 -17.86 -3.08
C ASP A 31 -11.61 -16.35 -2.86
N ILE A 32 -10.53 -15.76 -3.40
CA ILE A 32 -10.36 -14.31 -3.43
C ILE A 32 -11.51 -13.64 -4.19
N TYR A 33 -12.13 -12.65 -3.58
CA TYR A 33 -13.23 -11.88 -4.16
C TYR A 33 -13.00 -10.36 -4.12
N ALA A 34 -11.99 -9.87 -3.40
CA ALA A 34 -11.70 -8.45 -3.26
C ALA A 34 -10.22 -8.15 -3.54
N ILE A 35 -9.96 -7.10 -4.32
CA ILE A 35 -8.63 -6.50 -4.48
C ILE A 35 -8.68 -5.05 -4.02
N LEU A 36 -7.74 -4.67 -3.15
CA LEU A 36 -7.58 -3.30 -2.67
C LEU A 36 -6.40 -2.66 -3.41
N VAL A 37 -6.65 -1.49 -4.00
CA VAL A 37 -5.64 -0.71 -4.72
C VAL A 37 -5.53 0.66 -4.06
N SER A 38 -4.40 0.92 -3.39
CA SER A 38 -4.18 2.21 -2.71
C SER A 38 -4.08 3.37 -3.69
N HIS A 39 -3.37 3.16 -4.80
CA HIS A 39 -3.20 4.16 -5.84
C HIS A 39 -2.66 3.54 -7.14
N ASN A 40 -2.46 4.39 -8.14
CA ASN A 40 -2.23 3.97 -9.50
C ASN A 40 -0.75 3.92 -9.94
N GLN A 41 0.25 4.04 -9.07
CA GLN A 41 1.64 3.92 -9.54
C GLN A 41 1.97 2.48 -9.95
N PHE A 42 2.98 2.30 -10.80
CA PHE A 42 3.28 1.03 -11.47
C PHE A 42 3.73 -0.08 -10.51
N ASP A 43 4.22 0.28 -9.33
CA ASP A 43 4.65 -0.57 -8.23
C ASP A 43 3.50 -0.94 -7.26
N HIS A 44 2.33 -0.29 -7.39
CA HIS A 44 1.08 -0.64 -6.69
C HIS A 44 -0.03 -1.21 -7.58
N LEU A 45 -0.05 -0.88 -8.88
CA LEU A 45 -1.02 -1.37 -9.85
C LEU A 45 -0.37 -1.65 -11.22
N ASP A 46 -0.14 -2.92 -11.51
CA ASP A 46 0.46 -3.38 -12.77
C ASP A 46 -0.59 -4.00 -13.71
N TYR A 47 -0.55 -3.62 -15.00
CA TYR A 47 -1.49 -4.09 -16.03
C TYR A 47 -1.46 -5.62 -16.20
N PHE A 48 -0.28 -6.24 -16.17
CA PHE A 48 -0.15 -7.67 -16.41
C PHE A 48 -0.69 -8.50 -15.23
N SER A 49 -0.50 -8.00 -14.01
CA SER A 49 -1.10 -8.52 -12.78
C SER A 49 -2.61 -8.41 -12.84
N VAL A 50 -3.15 -7.24 -13.22
CA VAL A 50 -4.60 -7.02 -13.40
C VAL A 50 -5.18 -7.98 -14.45
N LYS A 51 -4.56 -8.08 -15.62
CA LYS A 51 -5.00 -8.97 -16.71
C LYS A 51 -5.02 -10.42 -16.26
N SER A 52 -3.97 -10.84 -15.56
CA SER A 52 -3.83 -12.23 -15.12
C SER A 52 -4.76 -12.59 -13.95
N LEU A 53 -5.03 -11.65 -13.03
CA LEU A 53 -6.01 -11.81 -11.96
C LEU A 53 -7.44 -11.87 -12.52
N ASN A 54 -7.80 -10.96 -13.43
CA ASN A 54 -9.10 -10.99 -14.09
C ASN A 54 -9.27 -12.26 -14.94
N LYS A 55 -8.21 -12.77 -15.57
CA LYS A 55 -8.24 -14.05 -16.27
C LYS A 55 -8.51 -15.24 -15.33
N ARG A 56 -7.95 -15.24 -14.12
CA ARG A 56 -8.15 -16.33 -13.15
C ARG A 56 -9.52 -16.27 -12.45
N TYR A 57 -9.92 -15.10 -11.96
CA TYR A 57 -11.08 -14.95 -11.07
C TYR A 57 -12.33 -14.36 -11.75
N SER A 58 -12.19 -13.77 -12.94
CA SER A 58 -13.29 -13.26 -13.76
C SER A 58 -14.29 -12.38 -12.95
N LYS A 59 -15.59 -12.52 -13.20
CA LYS A 59 -16.69 -11.71 -12.62
C LYS A 59 -16.81 -11.75 -11.09
N ARG A 60 -16.09 -12.65 -10.39
CA ARG A 60 -16.14 -12.75 -8.92
C ARG A 60 -15.32 -11.65 -8.25
N LEU A 61 -14.36 -11.06 -8.97
CA LEU A 61 -13.41 -10.12 -8.39
C LEU A 61 -13.99 -8.70 -8.34
N THR A 62 -14.11 -8.14 -7.14
CA THR A 62 -14.44 -6.73 -6.93
C THR A 62 -13.16 -5.94 -6.64
N TRP A 63 -12.93 -4.89 -7.43
CA TRP A 63 -11.80 -3.99 -7.25
C TRP A 63 -12.23 -2.78 -6.44
N PHE A 64 -11.61 -2.57 -5.28
CA PHE A 64 -11.78 -1.39 -4.46
C PHE A 64 -10.60 -0.45 -4.68
N CYS A 65 -10.89 0.72 -5.22
CA CYS A 65 -9.94 1.80 -5.39
C CYS A 65 -10.38 2.96 -4.49
N GLY A 66 -9.47 3.50 -3.68
CA GLY A 66 -9.78 4.58 -2.75
C GLY A 66 -10.33 5.82 -3.47
N ARG A 67 -11.46 6.37 -3.02
CA ARG A 67 -11.96 7.70 -3.45
C ARG A 67 -11.30 8.84 -2.64
N GLY A 68 -9.95 8.85 -2.60
CA GLY A 68 -9.06 10.02 -2.42
C GLY A 68 -8.94 10.79 -1.09
N THR A 69 -7.70 10.96 -0.62
CA THR A 69 -7.16 12.16 0.07
C THR A 69 -5.81 12.56 -0.59
N ARG A 70 -5.40 13.84 -0.54
CA ARG A 70 -4.30 14.47 -1.32
C ARG A 70 -2.94 13.71 -1.29
N GLN A 71 -2.48 13.22 -2.47
CA GLN A 71 -1.06 13.04 -2.91
C GLN A 71 -1.03 12.72 -4.43
N TRP A 72 0.12 12.81 -5.11
CA TRP A 72 0.26 12.81 -6.58
C TRP A 72 0.16 11.42 -7.26
N SER A 73 -0.56 11.34 -8.39
CA SER A 73 -0.67 10.14 -9.26
C SER A 73 -0.13 10.40 -10.67
N ARG A 74 0.59 9.46 -11.32
CA ARG A 74 1.05 9.62 -12.71
C ARG A 74 1.35 8.26 -13.37
N ARG A 75 0.87 8.02 -14.59
CA ARG A 75 1.14 6.82 -15.42
C ARG A 75 1.68 7.15 -16.80
N SER A 76 1.47 8.36 -17.29
CA SER A 76 1.96 8.86 -18.57
C SER A 76 2.55 10.27 -18.39
N ALA A 77 3.12 10.84 -19.45
CA ALA A 77 3.63 12.21 -19.41
C ALA A 77 2.51 13.26 -19.22
N PHE A 78 1.23 12.88 -19.38
CA PHE A 78 0.10 13.79 -19.49
C PHE A 78 -1.02 13.56 -18.46
N ASP A 79 -0.82 12.70 -17.45
CA ASP A 79 -1.89 12.30 -16.50
C ASP A 79 -1.57 12.54 -15.02
N LEU A 80 -0.76 13.56 -14.77
CA LEU A 80 -0.51 14.12 -13.45
C LEU A 80 -1.84 14.33 -12.71
N ASN A 81 -2.03 13.65 -11.58
CA ASN A 81 -3.19 13.73 -10.68
C ASN A 81 -4.54 13.26 -11.24
N ASN A 82 -4.57 12.49 -12.33
CA ASN A 82 -5.83 11.99 -12.88
C ASN A 82 -6.42 10.77 -12.15
N SER A 83 -5.79 10.31 -11.06
CA SER A 83 -6.34 9.25 -10.20
C SER A 83 -6.03 9.50 -8.73
N LEU A 84 -6.85 8.94 -7.85
CA LEU A 84 -6.82 9.23 -6.42
C LEU A 84 -5.92 8.23 -5.66
N TRP A 85 -5.48 8.65 -4.47
CA TRP A 85 -4.63 7.91 -3.56
C TRP A 85 -5.30 7.79 -2.18
N GLY A 86 -5.09 6.68 -1.46
CA GLY A 86 -5.62 6.53 -0.10
C GLY A 86 -5.32 5.20 0.60
N SER A 87 -5.64 5.17 1.89
CA SER A 87 -5.52 4.00 2.77
C SER A 87 -6.84 3.22 2.87
N PHE A 88 -6.77 1.96 3.32
CA PHE A 88 -7.93 1.13 3.60
C PHE A 88 -7.98 0.70 5.07
N ALA A 89 -9.16 0.82 5.67
CA ALA A 89 -9.52 0.13 6.90
C ALA A 89 -10.49 -1.00 6.54
N VAL A 90 -10.16 -2.24 6.91
CA VAL A 90 -10.92 -3.45 6.59
C VAL A 90 -11.22 -4.19 7.89
N TRP A 91 -12.45 -4.63 8.10
CA TRP A 91 -12.80 -5.41 9.29
C TRP A 91 -13.87 -6.46 8.99
N ASP A 92 -13.85 -7.50 9.82
CA ASP A 92 -14.96 -8.43 9.99
C ASP A 92 -15.50 -8.31 11.43
N ALA A 93 -16.25 -9.31 11.90
CA ALA A 93 -16.83 -9.32 13.25
C ALA A 93 -15.78 -9.40 14.38
N THR A 94 -14.56 -9.80 14.08
CA THR A 94 -13.53 -10.20 15.05
C THR A 94 -12.16 -9.56 14.81
N HIS A 95 -11.83 -9.19 13.58
CA HIS A 95 -10.52 -8.67 13.19
C HIS A 95 -10.65 -7.36 12.43
N LYS A 96 -9.67 -6.48 12.64
CA LYS A 96 -9.56 -5.21 11.93
C LYS A 96 -8.12 -4.95 11.46
N PHE A 97 -7.98 -4.63 10.19
CA PHE A 97 -6.72 -4.43 9.49
C PHE A 97 -6.66 -3.04 8.84
N TYR A 98 -5.50 -2.38 8.97
CA TYR A 98 -5.21 -1.10 8.32
C TYR A 98 -4.11 -1.25 7.27
N PHE A 99 -4.35 -0.75 6.07
CA PHE A 99 -3.36 -0.67 5.00
C PHE A 99 -3.16 0.80 4.62
N ALA A 100 -1.99 1.36 4.92
CA ALA A 100 -1.72 2.78 4.71
C ALA A 100 -1.58 3.16 3.23
N GLY A 101 -0.99 2.28 2.40
CA GLY A 101 -0.47 2.67 1.09
C GLY A 101 0.69 3.68 1.22
N ASP A 102 1.19 4.19 0.09
CA ASP A 102 2.36 5.09 0.07
C ASP A 102 2.01 6.47 0.57
N THR A 103 2.36 6.76 1.81
CA THR A 103 1.82 7.89 2.55
C THR A 103 2.90 8.83 3.02
N SER A 104 2.53 10.08 3.34
CA SER A 104 3.36 11.02 4.07
C SER A 104 2.72 11.35 5.42
N TYR A 105 3.56 11.74 6.37
CA TYR A 105 3.12 12.09 7.71
C TYR A 105 3.18 13.61 7.92
N THR A 106 2.10 14.18 8.46
CA THR A 106 2.01 15.61 8.76
C THR A 106 1.90 15.81 10.26
N HIS A 107 2.99 16.30 10.88
CA HIS A 107 3.11 16.40 12.34
C HIS A 107 2.10 17.35 13.00
N ASN A 108 1.61 18.36 12.28
CA ASN A 108 0.72 19.37 12.85
C ASN A 108 -0.75 18.91 12.95
N ILE A 109 -1.22 18.08 12.02
CA ILE A 109 -2.58 17.51 12.00
C ILE A 109 -2.49 16.10 11.41
N SER A 110 -2.38 15.09 12.28
CA SER A 110 -2.35 13.70 11.85
C SER A 110 -3.76 13.20 11.52
N ILE A 111 -4.03 12.97 10.24
CA ILE A 111 -5.22 12.26 9.78
C ILE A 111 -5.29 10.84 10.37
N PHE A 112 -4.14 10.22 10.64
CA PHE A 112 -4.05 8.88 11.21
C PHE A 112 -4.62 8.81 12.61
N ARG A 113 -4.41 9.86 13.42
CA ARG A 113 -5.04 9.95 14.75
C ARG A 113 -6.56 10.01 14.65
N HIS A 114 -7.11 10.70 13.64
CA HIS A 114 -8.55 10.69 13.38
C HIS A 114 -9.04 9.31 12.92
N ILE A 115 -8.28 8.63 12.07
CA ILE A 115 -8.57 7.25 11.64
C ILE A 115 -8.58 6.31 12.85
N GLY A 116 -7.57 6.36 13.71
CA GLY A 116 -7.51 5.55 14.93
C GLY A 116 -8.67 5.83 15.88
N LYS A 117 -9.01 7.10 16.10
CA LYS A 117 -10.16 7.48 16.94
C LYS A 117 -11.50 6.98 16.37
N LYS A 118 -11.69 7.06 15.06
CA LYS A 118 -12.97 6.76 14.41
C LYS A 118 -13.15 5.27 14.12
N TYR A 119 -12.08 4.61 13.71
CA TYR A 119 -12.11 3.24 13.20
C TYR A 119 -11.25 2.28 14.00
N GLY A 120 -10.30 2.72 14.82
CA GLY A 120 -9.50 1.82 15.65
C GLY A 120 -10.27 1.24 16.85
N PRO A 121 -9.60 0.45 17.72
CA PRO A 121 -8.24 -0.06 17.52
C PRO A 121 -8.18 -1.10 16.39
N PHE A 122 -7.01 -1.22 15.75
CA PHE A 122 -6.72 -2.21 14.71
C PHE A 122 -5.91 -3.36 15.31
N ASP A 123 -6.07 -4.58 14.80
CA ASP A 123 -5.27 -5.73 15.23
C ASP A 123 -3.91 -5.76 14.52
N LEU A 124 -3.87 -5.30 13.28
CA LEU A 124 -2.68 -5.26 12.44
C LEU A 124 -2.71 -4.05 11.50
N SER A 125 -1.55 -3.44 11.28
CA SER A 125 -1.33 -2.37 10.30
C SER A 125 -0.15 -2.71 9.38
N ALA A 126 -0.33 -2.54 8.08
CA ALA A 126 0.75 -2.56 7.10
C ALA A 126 1.03 -1.13 6.62
N ILE A 127 2.24 -0.65 6.88
CA ILE A 127 2.66 0.75 6.68
C ILE A 127 4.02 0.73 5.96
N PRO A 128 4.22 1.51 4.89
CA PRO A 128 5.49 1.50 4.17
C PRO A 128 6.63 2.08 5.02
N ILE A 129 7.85 1.57 4.82
CA ILE A 129 9.08 2.03 5.50
C ILE A 129 10.24 2.30 4.52
N GLY A 130 9.97 2.23 3.20
CA GLY A 130 10.97 2.34 2.14
C GLY A 130 10.83 3.61 1.31
N ALA A 131 11.77 3.83 0.39
CA ALA A 131 11.78 4.97 -0.53
C ALA A 131 11.64 6.34 0.16
N TYR A 132 12.19 6.49 1.36
CA TYR A 132 12.02 7.70 2.17
C TYR A 132 13.16 8.71 2.01
N GLU A 133 14.23 8.39 1.27
CA GLU A 133 15.40 9.25 1.06
C GLU A 133 15.57 9.70 -0.41
N PRO A 134 16.15 10.90 -0.66
CA PRO A 134 16.52 11.90 0.34
C PRO A 134 15.29 12.64 0.90
N ARG A 135 15.29 12.99 2.20
CA ARG A 135 14.09 13.52 2.90
C ARG A 135 13.49 14.75 2.23
N TRP A 136 14.30 15.72 1.83
CA TRP A 136 13.83 16.96 1.20
C TRP A 136 13.00 16.72 -0.08
N MET A 137 13.17 15.58 -0.75
CA MET A 137 12.40 15.19 -1.93
C MET A 137 11.24 14.26 -1.58
N MET A 138 11.49 13.28 -0.71
CA MET A 138 10.59 12.16 -0.48
C MET A 138 9.60 12.38 0.66
N GLU A 139 9.89 13.24 1.64
CA GLU A 139 9.05 13.50 2.83
C GLU A 139 7.61 13.88 2.47
N ALA A 140 7.43 14.62 1.38
CA ALA A 140 6.10 14.98 0.92
C ALA A 140 5.25 13.77 0.53
N GLN A 141 5.86 12.64 0.13
CA GLN A 141 5.21 11.48 -0.49
C GLN A 141 5.36 10.17 0.30
N HIS A 142 6.46 10.00 1.02
CA HIS A 142 6.87 8.76 1.67
C HIS A 142 7.30 9.00 3.11
N VAL A 143 6.71 8.22 4.00
CA VAL A 143 7.07 8.20 5.41
C VAL A 143 8.44 7.59 5.65
N SER A 144 9.16 8.15 6.61
CA SER A 144 10.32 7.50 7.22
C SER A 144 9.89 6.32 8.12
N PRO A 145 10.81 5.43 8.51
CA PRO A 145 10.52 4.39 9.49
C PRO A 145 9.96 4.93 10.82
N ASP A 146 10.47 6.06 11.32
CA ASP A 146 9.97 6.69 12.55
C ASP A 146 8.53 7.20 12.37
N GLU A 147 8.23 7.81 11.23
CA GLU A 147 6.88 8.25 10.88
C GLU A 147 5.92 7.05 10.73
N ALA A 148 6.41 5.91 10.22
CA ALA A 148 5.62 4.68 10.14
C ALA A 148 5.25 4.13 11.54
N VAL A 149 6.18 4.19 12.50
CA VAL A 149 5.88 3.87 13.91
C VAL A 149 4.84 4.84 14.47
N GLN A 150 4.96 6.13 14.15
CA GLN A 150 4.01 7.12 14.62
C GLN A 150 2.60 6.88 14.04
N ILE A 151 2.49 6.50 12.77
CA ILE A 151 1.22 6.09 12.15
C ILE A 151 0.66 4.87 12.87
N HIS A 152 1.48 3.85 13.12
CA HIS A 152 1.06 2.64 13.84
C HIS A 152 0.41 2.96 15.20
N ILE A 153 1.03 3.87 15.95
CA ILE A 153 0.52 4.37 17.24
C ILE A 153 -0.78 5.15 17.03
N ASP A 154 -0.80 6.10 16.10
CA ASP A 154 -1.94 7.00 15.88
C ASP A 154 -3.19 6.26 15.40
N VAL A 155 -3.03 5.22 14.58
CA VAL A 155 -4.15 4.34 14.19
C VAL A 155 -4.54 3.36 15.29
N GLN A 156 -3.81 3.30 16.41
CA GLN A 156 -4.07 2.38 17.53
C GLN A 156 -4.01 0.91 17.09
N SER A 157 -3.01 0.57 16.28
CA SER A 157 -2.81 -0.82 15.88
C SER A 157 -2.04 -1.60 16.94
N LYS A 158 -2.42 -2.85 17.20
CA LYS A 158 -1.73 -3.73 18.16
C LYS A 158 -0.43 -4.31 17.60
N LYS A 159 -0.36 -4.50 16.28
CA LYS A 159 0.81 -5.06 15.58
C LYS A 159 1.10 -4.26 14.31
N ILE A 160 2.37 -4.10 13.99
CA ILE A 160 2.83 -3.64 12.68
C ILE A 160 3.39 -4.84 11.90
N ASP A 161 3.30 -4.81 10.58
CA ASP A 161 3.77 -5.89 9.73
C ASP A 161 5.28 -6.14 9.90
N ARG A 162 5.68 -7.41 9.79
CA ARG A 162 7.00 -7.88 10.23
C ARG A 162 8.17 -7.29 9.45
N TYR A 163 7.96 -6.94 8.17
CA TYR A 163 8.97 -6.27 7.36
C TYR A 163 9.36 -4.90 7.94
N SER A 164 8.42 -4.22 8.60
CA SER A 164 8.65 -2.94 9.27
C SER A 164 9.46 -3.11 10.56
N LEU A 165 9.25 -4.21 11.31
CA LEU A 165 9.93 -4.49 12.58
C LEU A 165 11.42 -4.85 12.42
N GLU A 166 11.76 -5.67 11.41
CA GLU A 166 13.15 -6.12 11.18
C GLU A 166 14.07 -4.95 10.80
N TYR A 167 13.54 -3.91 10.15
CA TYR A 167 14.28 -2.70 9.80
C TYR A 167 14.46 -1.73 10.98
N MET A 168 13.58 -1.76 11.97
CA MET A 168 13.64 -0.91 13.17
C MET A 168 14.61 -1.43 14.24
N GLY A 169 15.33 -2.54 13.99
CA GLY A 169 16.23 -3.15 14.97
C GLY A 169 15.53 -3.72 16.20
N ILE A 170 14.20 -3.84 16.16
CA ILE A 170 13.40 -4.44 17.23
C ILE A 170 13.35 -5.95 16.96
N SER A 171 14.44 -6.65 17.27
CA SER A 171 14.38 -8.10 17.46
C SER A 171 13.66 -8.39 18.77
N LYS A 172 12.82 -9.42 18.78
CA LYS A 172 12.24 -9.97 20.02
C LYS A 172 13.31 -10.28 21.05
#